data_AF-A0A495J0C0-F1
#
_entry.id   AF-A0A495J0C0-F1
#
_cell.length_a   1.000
_cell.length_b   1.000
_cell.length_c   1.000
_cell.angle_alpha   90.00
_cell.angle_beta   90.00
_cell.angle_gamma   90.00
#
_symmetry.space_group_name_H-M   'P 1'
#
loop_
_entity.id
_entity.type
_entity.pdbx_description
1 polymer ?
#
loop_
_entity_poly.entity_id
_entity_poly.type
_entity_poly.pdbx_seq_one_letter_code
_entity_poly.pdbx_strand_id
1 'polypeptide(L)'
;MTKKKMDKRKMLLILPFIILPFLALAFYALGGGQQVVAVQGTAGKFLTLRYSGLWALLTGKTGLLMGNYGGDDRIVFVSPKDIADAVAEELLLQPKEKTIRYVGSEEMTCNEAARIIGSAVGKPWLKWALLSDKEMLQGLKMAKVPEKLAETLVEMQAAMHSGKTLENFHQNNPKMGKVKLADFAQEFAAVYHQK
;
A
#
# COMPACT_ATOMS: atom_id res chain seq x y z
N MET A 1 -33.60 -9.33 26.00
CA MET A 1 -32.87 -9.13 24.73
C MET A 1 -31.53 -8.49 25.03
N THR A 2 -30.46 -9.28 25.08
CA THR A 2 -29.11 -8.83 25.46
C THR A 2 -28.21 -8.78 24.23
N LYS A 3 -27.66 -7.59 23.92
CA LYS A 3 -26.65 -7.37 22.87
C LYS A 3 -25.43 -8.27 23.14
N LYS A 4 -25.18 -9.23 22.25
CA LYS A 4 -23.95 -10.04 22.28
C LYS A 4 -22.76 -9.14 21.92
N LYS A 5 -22.00 -8.75 22.94
CA LYS A 5 -20.74 -8.01 22.83
C LYS A 5 -19.76 -8.87 22.03
N MET A 6 -19.43 -8.45 20.81
CA MET A 6 -18.51 -9.18 19.95
C MET A 6 -17.08 -9.08 20.50
N ASP A 7 -16.45 -10.24 20.67
CA ASP A 7 -15.15 -10.40 21.33
C ASP A 7 -14.00 -9.84 20.48
N LYS A 8 -13.22 -8.92 21.05
CA LYS A 8 -12.04 -8.28 20.42
C LYS A 8 -10.98 -9.30 19.96
N ARG A 9 -11.00 -10.53 20.48
CA ARG A 9 -10.09 -11.60 20.05
C ARG A 9 -10.40 -12.13 18.64
N LYS A 10 -11.67 -12.08 18.18
CA LYS A 10 -12.02 -12.37 16.77
C LYS A 10 -11.60 -11.24 15.82
N MET A 11 -11.42 -10.03 16.34
CA MET A 11 -10.93 -8.86 15.61
C MET A 11 -9.40 -8.90 15.40
N LEU A 12 -8.68 -9.72 16.18
CA LEU A 12 -7.23 -9.86 16.13
C LEU A 12 -6.76 -11.13 15.38
N LEU A 13 -7.66 -12.08 15.10
CA LEU A 13 -7.34 -13.36 14.47
C LEU A 13 -7.33 -13.35 12.92
N ILE A 14 -7.53 -12.18 12.29
CA ILE A 14 -7.25 -11.95 10.85
C ILE A 14 -5.96 -11.10 10.68
N LEU A 15 -5.22 -10.91 11.77
CA LEU A 15 -3.87 -10.38 11.77
C LEU A 15 -2.88 -11.56 11.85
N PRO A 16 -2.60 -12.25 10.72
CA PRO A 16 -1.20 -12.56 10.44
C PRO A 16 -0.79 -12.69 8.95
N PHE A 17 0.44 -12.19 8.65
CA PHE A 17 1.46 -12.81 7.79
C PHE A 17 1.08 -13.13 6.32
N ILE A 18 1.63 -12.53 5.26
CA ILE A 18 3.05 -12.30 4.92
C ILE A 18 3.10 -11.24 3.81
N ILE A 19 3.89 -10.17 4.03
CA ILE A 19 4.40 -9.18 3.07
C ILE A 19 3.37 -8.20 2.48
N LEU A 20 3.61 -6.91 2.75
CA LEU A 20 2.87 -5.77 2.25
C LEU A 20 2.81 -5.74 0.71
N PRO A 21 1.60 -5.72 0.15
CA PRO A 21 1.26 -4.59 -0.72
C PRO A 21 0.10 -3.71 -0.19
N PHE A 22 -0.59 -4.13 0.87
CA PHE A 22 -1.95 -3.60 1.15
C PHE A 22 -2.13 -2.71 2.38
N LEU A 23 -1.07 -2.32 3.10
CA LEU A 23 -1.21 -1.20 4.05
C LEU A 23 -1.56 0.11 3.33
N ALA A 24 -1.37 0.20 2.01
CA ALA A 24 -1.76 1.35 1.19
C ALA A 24 -3.24 1.39 0.81
N LEU A 25 -3.99 0.29 0.98
CA LEU A 25 -5.39 0.20 0.52
C LEU A 25 -6.37 -0.27 1.59
N ALA A 26 -5.91 -0.94 2.65
CA ALA A 26 -6.72 -1.22 3.83
C ALA A 26 -6.99 0.02 4.71
N PHE A 27 -6.33 1.17 4.42
CA PHE A 27 -6.83 2.48 4.88
C PHE A 27 -8.09 2.93 4.13
N TYR A 28 -8.45 2.27 3.03
CA TYR A 28 -9.49 2.74 2.13
C TYR A 28 -10.89 2.18 2.43
N ALA A 29 -11.03 1.10 3.21
CA ALA A 29 -12.31 0.36 3.29
C ALA A 29 -12.90 0.11 4.70
N LEU A 30 -12.26 0.53 5.80
CA LEU A 30 -12.73 0.18 7.16
C LEU A 30 -13.28 1.35 7.99
N GLY A 31 -14.05 2.24 7.36
CA GLY A 31 -15.10 3.01 8.05
C GLY A 31 -14.66 4.27 8.80
N GLY A 32 -13.82 5.11 8.20
CA GLY A 32 -13.49 6.43 8.75
C GLY A 32 -13.02 7.37 7.66
N GLY A 33 -13.94 8.06 6.99
CA GLY A 33 -13.70 9.00 5.89
C GLY A 33 -12.90 10.26 6.26
N GLN A 34 -11.85 10.13 7.06
CA GLN A 34 -11.17 11.28 7.65
C GLN A 34 -9.65 11.15 7.79
N GLN A 35 -9.03 10.02 7.43
CA GLN A 35 -7.57 9.87 7.59
C GLN A 35 -6.90 9.11 6.42
N VAL A 36 -7.18 9.48 5.16
CA VAL A 36 -6.02 9.84 4.31
C VAL A 36 -5.29 10.85 5.17
N VAL A 37 -3.99 10.68 5.49
CA VAL A 37 -3.27 11.70 6.28
C VAL A 37 -3.23 12.97 5.42
N ALA A 38 -4.35 13.69 5.42
CA ALA A 38 -4.44 15.08 5.11
C ALA A 38 -3.55 15.66 6.18
N VAL A 39 -2.33 15.97 5.80
CA VAL A 39 -1.49 16.84 6.61
C VAL A 39 -2.25 18.17 6.62
N GLN A 40 -3.21 18.31 7.53
CA GLN A 40 -4.10 19.45 7.55
C GLN A 40 -3.31 20.69 7.99
N GLY A 41 -3.70 21.85 7.46
CA GLY A 41 -3.00 23.11 7.73
C GLY A 41 -1.82 23.38 6.79
N THR A 42 -0.86 24.18 7.26
CA THR A 42 0.26 24.72 6.47
C THR A 42 1.18 23.64 5.91
N ALA A 43 1.39 22.54 6.64
CA ALA A 43 2.29 21.48 6.20
C ALA A 43 1.76 20.71 4.97
N GLY A 44 0.46 20.42 4.87
CA GLY A 44 -0.08 19.80 3.66
C GLY A 44 -0.16 20.76 2.47
N LYS A 45 -0.37 22.05 2.72
CA LYS A 45 -0.27 23.08 1.67
C LYS A 45 1.16 23.16 1.12
N PHE A 46 2.17 23.09 1.99
CA PHE A 46 3.58 23.05 1.59
C PHE A 46 3.91 21.78 0.78
N LEU A 47 3.50 20.60 1.24
CA LEU A 47 3.72 19.34 0.51
C LEU A 47 3.01 19.33 -0.85
N THR A 48 1.76 19.80 -0.89
CA THR A 48 1.02 19.94 -2.15
C THR A 48 1.74 20.88 -3.11
N LEU A 49 2.23 22.03 -2.62
CA LEU A 49 3.02 22.97 -3.43
C LEU A 49 4.33 22.34 -3.91
N ARG A 50 5.04 21.61 -3.05
CA ARG A 50 6.32 20.94 -3.39
C ARG A 50 6.18 19.92 -4.52
N TYR A 51 5.14 19.08 -4.47
CA TYR A 51 5.00 17.95 -5.42
C TYR A 51 4.03 18.21 -6.59
N SER A 52 3.08 19.13 -6.42
CA SER A 52 2.07 19.46 -7.42
C SER A 52 2.22 20.88 -7.99
N GLY A 53 3.11 21.70 -7.43
CA GLY A 53 3.39 23.06 -7.88
C GLY A 53 2.21 24.01 -7.70
N LEU A 54 2.31 25.18 -8.34
CA LEU A 54 1.23 26.17 -8.39
C LEU A 54 -0.02 25.63 -9.11
N TRP A 55 0.12 24.58 -9.93
CA TRP A 55 -0.99 24.00 -10.68
C TRP A 55 -2.11 23.45 -9.77
N ALA A 56 -1.76 22.88 -8.62
CA ALA A 56 -2.74 22.43 -7.64
C ALA A 56 -3.52 23.60 -7.02
N LEU A 57 -2.89 24.76 -6.83
CA LEU A 57 -3.57 25.97 -6.34
C LEU A 57 -4.51 26.56 -7.40
N LEU A 58 -4.11 26.54 -8.67
CA LEU A 58 -4.90 27.09 -9.78
C LEU A 58 -6.11 26.21 -10.13
N THR A 59 -5.96 24.88 -10.04
CA THR A 59 -6.99 23.93 -10.49
C THR A 59 -7.81 23.32 -9.35
N GLY A 60 -7.37 23.47 -8.10
CA GLY A 60 -7.94 22.77 -6.95
C GLY A 60 -7.69 21.24 -6.96
N LYS A 61 -6.97 20.73 -7.97
CA LYS A 61 -6.69 19.30 -8.13
C LYS A 61 -5.55 18.89 -7.21
N THR A 62 -5.87 18.08 -6.20
CA THR A 62 -4.92 17.50 -5.25
C THR A 62 -4.97 15.98 -5.28
N GLY A 63 -3.84 15.33 -4.96
CA GLY A 63 -3.72 13.87 -4.92
C GLY A 63 -2.28 13.43 -4.81
N LEU A 64 -1.89 13.00 -3.60
CA LEU A 64 -0.56 12.45 -3.32
C LEU A 64 -0.71 11.12 -2.59
N LEU A 65 -0.03 10.10 -3.10
CA LEU A 65 0.40 8.94 -2.35
C LEU A 65 1.78 9.27 -1.76
N MET A 66 2.03 8.92 -0.50
CA MET A 66 3.25 9.33 0.20
C MET A 66 3.86 8.14 0.94
N GLY A 67 5.18 8.02 0.87
CA GLY A 67 5.98 7.05 1.60
C GLY A 67 7.47 7.39 1.51
N ASN A 68 8.31 6.76 2.33
CA ASN A 68 9.77 6.83 2.18
C ASN A 68 10.33 5.75 1.24
N TYR A 69 9.46 5.23 0.38
CA TYR A 69 9.76 4.58 -0.89
C TYR A 69 8.81 5.16 -1.94
N GLY A 70 9.17 5.12 -3.21
CA GLY A 70 8.35 5.69 -4.27
C GLY A 70 9.09 6.13 -5.51
N GLY A 71 8.39 6.90 -6.35
CA GLY A 71 8.95 7.38 -7.60
C GLY A 71 9.22 6.22 -8.55
N ASP A 72 10.50 6.03 -8.89
CA ASP A 72 10.96 5.03 -9.84
C ASP A 72 11.32 3.69 -9.17
N ASP A 73 11.14 3.57 -7.85
CA ASP A 73 11.23 2.30 -7.14
C ASP A 73 10.30 1.28 -7.78
N ARG A 74 10.87 0.15 -8.20
CA ARG A 74 10.14 -0.99 -8.74
C ARG A 74 9.69 -1.90 -7.60
N ILE A 75 8.39 -2.14 -7.52
CA ILE A 75 7.76 -2.93 -6.48
C ILE A 75 6.97 -4.08 -7.11
N VAL A 76 7.05 -5.25 -6.48
CA VAL A 76 6.21 -6.40 -6.81
C VAL A 76 4.89 -6.28 -6.06
N PHE A 77 3.82 -6.00 -6.79
CA PHE A 77 2.46 -6.08 -6.29
C PHE A 77 1.98 -7.52 -6.39
N VAL A 78 1.29 -7.98 -5.34
CA VAL A 78 0.68 -9.30 -5.32
C VAL A 78 -0.79 -9.18 -4.96
N SER A 79 -1.65 -9.88 -5.68
CA SER A 79 -3.08 -9.96 -5.37
C SER A 79 -3.35 -11.00 -4.29
N PRO A 80 -4.29 -10.76 -3.36
CA PRO A 80 -4.74 -11.79 -2.41
C PRO A 80 -5.22 -13.06 -3.11
N LYS A 81 -5.77 -12.95 -4.33
CA LYS A 81 -6.19 -14.11 -5.13
C LYS A 81 -5.00 -14.95 -5.59
N ASP A 82 -3.94 -14.31 -6.09
CA ASP A 82 -2.75 -15.05 -6.52
C ASP A 82 -2.00 -15.67 -5.33
N ILE A 83 -2.05 -15.05 -4.15
CA ILE A 83 -1.59 -15.67 -2.89
C ILE A 83 -2.43 -16.91 -2.58
N ALA A 84 -3.76 -16.79 -2.63
CA ALA A 84 -4.66 -17.91 -2.33
C ALA A 84 -4.45 -19.09 -3.30
N ASP A 85 -4.29 -18.80 -4.59
CA ASP A 85 -4.00 -19.82 -5.62
C ASP A 85 -2.66 -20.51 -5.33
N ALA A 86 -1.59 -19.76 -5.03
CA ALA A 86 -0.30 -20.33 -4.67
C ALA A 86 -0.36 -21.19 -3.41
N VAL A 87 -1.07 -20.74 -2.36
CA VAL A 87 -1.26 -21.49 -1.13
C VAL A 87 -2.04 -22.79 -1.40
N ALA A 88 -3.11 -22.73 -2.19
CA ALA A 88 -3.89 -23.91 -2.53
C ALA A 88 -3.06 -24.96 -3.29
N GLU A 89 -2.21 -24.53 -4.22
CA GLU A 89 -1.27 -25.41 -4.92
C GLU A 89 -0.28 -26.09 -3.95
N GLU A 90 0.36 -25.33 -3.06
CA GLU A 90 1.31 -25.90 -2.08
C GLU A 90 0.64 -26.91 -1.14
N LEU A 91 -0.59 -26.63 -0.70
CA LEU A 91 -1.35 -27.54 0.16
C LEU A 91 -1.70 -28.87 -0.54
N LEU A 92 -1.92 -28.85 -1.85
CA LEU A 92 -2.21 -30.06 -2.64
C LEU A 92 -0.95 -30.88 -2.93
N LEU A 93 0.22 -30.24 -3.05
CA LEU A 93 1.48 -30.92 -3.32
C LEU A 93 2.01 -31.74 -2.13
N GLN A 94 1.57 -31.42 -0.91
CA GLN A 94 2.02 -32.07 0.33
C GLN A 94 3.55 -32.23 0.41
N PRO A 95 4.31 -31.12 0.35
CA PRO A 95 5.76 -31.19 0.34
C PRO A 95 6.28 -31.85 1.61
N LYS A 96 7.18 -32.84 1.44
CA LYS A 96 7.80 -33.57 2.56
C LYS A 96 8.84 -32.74 3.31
N GLU A 97 9.33 -31.70 2.67
CA GLU A 97 10.36 -30.80 3.19
C GLU A 97 9.85 -29.36 3.22
N LYS A 98 10.51 -28.51 4.00
CA LYS A 98 10.19 -27.09 4.04
C LYS A 98 10.59 -26.42 2.72
N THR A 99 9.61 -25.94 1.97
CA THR A 99 9.81 -25.17 0.74
C THR A 99 9.61 -23.68 0.99
N ILE A 100 10.21 -22.85 0.13
CA ILE A 100 9.95 -21.40 0.07
C ILE A 100 9.41 -21.12 -1.33
N ARG A 101 8.25 -20.47 -1.41
CA ARG A 101 7.64 -20.03 -2.66
C ARG A 101 7.44 -18.52 -2.63
N TYR A 102 8.04 -17.84 -3.60
CA TYR A 102 7.82 -16.42 -3.84
C TYR A 102 6.57 -16.22 -4.68
N VAL A 103 5.76 -15.21 -4.34
CA VAL A 103 4.50 -14.92 -5.03
C VAL A 103 4.45 -13.43 -5.36
N GLY A 104 4.21 -13.13 -6.63
CA GLY A 104 4.05 -11.77 -7.16
C GLY A 104 3.09 -11.80 -8.33
N SER A 105 2.30 -10.76 -8.53
CA SER A 105 1.30 -10.68 -9.61
C SER A 105 1.75 -9.75 -10.74
N GLU A 106 2.38 -8.64 -10.36
CA GLU A 106 2.85 -7.64 -11.31
C GLU A 106 3.98 -6.81 -10.69
N GLU A 107 4.96 -6.42 -11.49
CA GLU A 107 6.05 -5.55 -11.04
C GLU A 107 6.09 -4.27 -11.88
N MET A 108 6.05 -3.12 -11.21
CA MET A 108 6.08 -1.81 -11.85
C MET A 108 6.66 -0.75 -10.91
N THR A 109 6.93 0.43 -11.45
CA THR A 109 7.30 1.59 -10.65
C THR A 109 6.13 2.10 -9.83
N CYS A 110 6.42 2.75 -8.70
CA CYS A 110 5.40 3.43 -7.89
C CYS A 110 4.67 4.55 -8.68
N ASN A 111 5.37 5.21 -9.60
CA ASN A 111 4.78 6.20 -10.52
C ASN A 111 3.75 5.58 -11.49
N GLU A 112 4.04 4.38 -12.02
CA GLU A 112 3.08 3.64 -12.84
C GLU A 112 1.86 3.20 -12.02
N ALA A 113 2.08 2.69 -10.81
CA ALA A 113 1.00 2.32 -9.90
C ALA A 113 0.09 3.51 -9.56
N ALA A 114 0.68 4.68 -9.25
CA ALA A 114 -0.08 5.89 -8.98
C ALA A 114 -0.94 6.33 -10.17
N ARG A 115 -0.43 6.18 -11.41
CA ARG A 115 -1.19 6.49 -12.62
C ARG A 115 -2.36 5.55 -12.82
N ILE A 116 -2.17 4.24 -12.63
CA ILE A 116 -3.22 3.22 -12.77
C ILE A 116 -4.33 3.48 -11.75
N ILE A 117 -3.96 3.62 -10.47
CA ILE A 117 -4.90 3.89 -9.38
C ILE A 117 -5.60 5.24 -9.59
N GLY A 118 -4.84 6.29 -9.90
CA GLY A 118 -5.34 7.63 -10.13
C GLY A 118 -6.36 7.69 -11.26
N SER A 119 -6.09 7.01 -12.37
CA SER A 119 -7.01 6.95 -13.51
C SER A 119 -8.32 6.26 -13.13
N ALA A 120 -8.26 5.16 -12.38
CA ALA A 120 -9.44 4.43 -11.97
C ALA A 120 -10.36 5.24 -11.05
N VAL A 121 -9.80 6.09 -10.17
CA VAL A 121 -10.57 6.93 -9.23
C VAL A 121 -10.89 8.34 -9.73
N GLY A 122 -10.72 8.60 -11.03
CA GLY A 122 -10.99 9.90 -11.65
C GLY A 122 -10.00 11.02 -11.27
N LYS A 123 -8.80 10.65 -10.81
CA LYS A 123 -7.70 11.55 -10.45
C LYS A 123 -6.42 11.19 -11.24
N PRO A 124 -6.39 11.38 -12.57
CA PRO A 124 -5.21 11.05 -13.39
C PRO A 124 -3.96 11.87 -13.03
N TRP A 125 -4.09 12.92 -12.22
CA TRP A 125 -2.98 13.70 -11.66
C TRP A 125 -2.44 13.16 -10.33
N LEU A 126 -2.92 12.01 -9.85
CA LEU A 126 -2.40 11.36 -8.64
C LEU A 126 -0.90 11.06 -8.81
N LYS A 127 -0.08 11.50 -7.86
CA LYS A 127 1.37 11.27 -7.87
C LYS A 127 1.83 10.47 -6.66
N TRP A 128 2.93 9.77 -6.82
CA TRP A 128 3.67 9.20 -5.70
C TRP A 128 4.78 10.17 -5.27
N ALA A 129 4.74 10.61 -4.02
CA ALA A 129 5.71 11.51 -3.42
C ALA A 129 6.65 10.71 -2.51
N LEU A 130 7.94 10.68 -2.89
CA LEU A 130 9.01 10.13 -2.07
C LEU A 130 9.36 11.13 -0.95
N LEU A 131 9.18 10.70 0.29
CA LEU A 131 9.58 11.43 1.50
C LEU A 131 10.92 10.91 2.01
N SER A 132 11.65 11.75 2.76
CA SER A 132 12.75 11.24 3.58
C SER A 132 12.23 10.43 4.78
N ASP A 133 13.06 9.53 5.30
CA ASP A 133 12.76 8.74 6.51
C ASP A 133 12.32 9.62 7.69
N LYS A 134 12.98 10.77 7.86
CA LYS A 134 12.66 11.76 8.90
C LYS A 134 11.28 12.37 8.69
N GLU A 135 10.96 12.77 7.46
CA GLU A 135 9.64 13.33 7.13
C GLU A 135 8.54 12.29 7.33
N MET A 136 8.78 11.04 6.92
CA MET A 136 7.81 9.95 7.11
C MET A 136 7.59 9.64 8.59
N LEU A 137 8.66 9.54 9.39
CA LEU A 137 8.57 9.33 10.83
C LEU A 137 7.79 10.45 11.51
N GLN A 138 8.08 11.71 11.17
CA GLN A 138 7.35 12.85 11.70
C GLN A 138 5.87 12.82 11.31
N GLY A 139 5.55 12.50 10.05
CA GLY A 139 4.18 12.35 9.58
C GLY A 139 3.41 11.27 10.33
N LEU A 140 4.03 10.10 10.55
CA LEU A 140 3.44 9.00 11.32
C LEU A 140 3.20 9.41 12.79
N LYS A 141 4.17 10.09 13.43
CA LYS A 141 4.01 10.62 14.81
C LYS A 141 2.87 11.64 14.90
N MET A 142 2.76 12.55 13.93
CA MET A 142 1.65 13.51 13.85
C MET A 142 0.29 12.83 13.67
N ALA A 143 0.25 11.70 12.95
CA ALA A 143 -0.92 10.84 12.81
C ALA A 143 -1.20 9.96 14.05
N LYS A 144 -0.47 10.18 15.16
CA LYS A 144 -0.59 9.43 16.43
C LYS A 144 -0.28 7.93 16.31
N VAL A 145 0.53 7.55 15.32
CA VAL A 145 1.10 6.21 15.27
C VAL A 145 2.08 6.06 16.45
N PRO A 146 2.00 5.00 17.26
CA PRO A 146 2.94 4.77 18.35
C PRO A 146 4.38 4.79 17.85
N GLU A 147 5.29 5.42 18.61
CA GLU A 147 6.66 5.70 18.19
C GLU A 147 7.39 4.46 17.66
N LYS A 148 7.35 3.36 18.40
CA LYS A 148 8.02 2.13 17.98
C LYS A 148 7.46 1.55 16.69
N LEU A 149 6.14 1.64 16.51
CA LEU A 149 5.49 1.21 15.27
C LEU A 149 5.87 2.14 14.10
N ALA A 150 5.94 3.45 14.35
CA ALA A 150 6.34 4.41 13.32
C ALA A 150 7.77 4.18 12.84
N GLU A 151 8.71 3.93 13.76
CA GLU A 151 10.09 3.55 13.44
C GLU A 151 10.14 2.29 12.57
N THR A 152 9.46 1.22 12.98
CA THR A 152 9.43 -0.03 12.22
C THR A 152 8.82 0.14 10.83
N LEU A 153 7.79 0.98 10.67
CA LEU A 153 7.20 1.27 9.36
C LEU A 153 8.17 2.02 8.44
N VAL A 154 8.95 2.97 8.99
CA VAL A 154 9.97 3.71 8.25
C VAL A 154 11.12 2.79 7.83
N GLU A 155 11.64 1.98 8.75
CA GLU A 155 12.71 1.01 8.48
C GLU A 155 12.32 0.04 7.36
N MET A 156 11.08 -0.47 7.41
CA MET A 156 10.57 -1.39 6.40
C MET A 156 10.45 -0.74 5.02
N GLN A 157 9.93 0.48 4.94
CA GLN A 157 9.83 1.22 3.68
C GLN A 157 11.21 1.62 3.14
N ALA A 158 12.16 1.96 4.01
CA ALA A 158 13.55 2.22 3.61
C ALA A 158 14.21 0.94 3.02
N ALA A 159 13.91 -0.22 3.60
CA ALA A 159 14.35 -1.50 3.05
C ALA A 159 13.71 -1.78 1.67
N MET A 160 12.44 -1.43 1.47
CA MET A 160 11.79 -1.49 0.16
C MET A 160 12.45 -0.54 -0.85
N HIS A 161 12.68 0.72 -0.48
CA HIS A 161 13.35 1.73 -1.32
C HIS A 161 14.75 1.27 -1.76
N SER A 162 15.47 0.59 -0.87
CA SER A 162 16.78 0.04 -1.19
C SER A 162 16.77 -1.14 -2.18
N GLY A 163 15.62 -1.70 -2.52
CA GLY A 163 15.46 -2.88 -3.38
C GLY A 163 15.80 -4.21 -2.70
N LYS A 164 16.47 -4.20 -1.55
CA LYS A 164 16.93 -5.41 -0.82
C LYS A 164 15.83 -6.44 -0.56
N THR A 165 14.61 -5.97 -0.31
CA THR A 165 13.46 -6.85 -0.04
C THR A 165 13.06 -7.74 -1.23
N LEU A 166 13.46 -7.38 -2.45
CA LEU A 166 13.13 -8.11 -3.67
C LEU A 166 14.31 -8.93 -4.24
N GLU A 167 15.51 -8.85 -3.66
CA GLU A 167 16.69 -9.57 -4.16
C GLU A 167 16.42 -11.07 -4.31
N ASN A 168 15.91 -11.71 -3.26
CA ASN A 168 15.58 -13.13 -3.29
C ASN A 168 14.43 -13.44 -4.26
N PHE A 169 13.46 -12.53 -4.41
CA PHE A 169 12.37 -12.69 -5.37
C PHE A 169 12.92 -12.74 -6.80
N HIS A 170 13.76 -11.76 -7.17
CA HIS A 170 14.34 -11.67 -8.51
C HIS A 170 15.31 -12.81 -8.80
N GLN A 171 16.12 -13.21 -7.82
CA GLN A 171 17.03 -14.35 -7.96
C GLN A 171 16.28 -15.67 -8.24
N ASN A 172 15.10 -15.86 -7.65
CA ASN A 172 14.31 -17.08 -7.84
C ASN A 172 13.40 -17.04 -9.06
N ASN A 173 13.26 -15.88 -9.72
CA ASN A 173 12.44 -15.66 -10.92
C ASN A 173 11.09 -16.42 -10.89
N PRO A 174 10.25 -16.20 -9.86
CA PRO A 174 9.04 -16.98 -9.66
C PRO A 174 8.04 -16.75 -10.79
N LYS A 175 7.20 -17.75 -11.03
CA LYS A 175 6.04 -17.60 -11.92
C LYS A 175 5.11 -16.52 -11.36
N MET A 176 4.88 -15.48 -12.17
CA MET A 176 3.95 -14.41 -11.80
C MET A 176 2.49 -14.89 -11.82
N GLY A 177 1.71 -14.34 -10.89
CA GLY A 177 0.27 -14.44 -10.84
C GLY A 177 -0.43 -13.76 -12.02
N LYS A 178 -1.76 -13.83 -12.03
CA LYS A 178 -2.57 -13.39 -13.18
C LYS A 178 -3.21 -12.03 -12.97
N VAL A 179 -3.43 -11.62 -11.72
CA VAL A 179 -4.19 -10.40 -11.44
C VAL A 179 -3.33 -9.18 -11.71
N LYS A 180 -3.86 -8.22 -12.47
CA LYS A 180 -3.17 -6.96 -12.77
C LYS A 180 -3.61 -5.86 -11.83
N LEU A 181 -2.71 -4.90 -11.56
CA LEU A 181 -3.05 -3.74 -10.73
C LEU A 181 -4.21 -2.95 -11.36
N ALA A 182 -4.31 -2.92 -12.68
CA ALA A 182 -5.39 -2.25 -13.40
C ALA A 182 -6.77 -2.86 -13.10
N ASP A 183 -6.86 -4.19 -13.02
CA ASP A 183 -8.11 -4.90 -12.69
C ASP A 183 -8.53 -4.55 -11.26
N PHE A 184 -7.59 -4.67 -10.33
CA PHE A 184 -7.82 -4.33 -8.94
C PHE A 184 -8.16 -2.83 -8.74
N ALA A 185 -7.56 -1.93 -9.51
CA ALA A 185 -7.86 -0.51 -9.42
C ALA A 185 -9.33 -0.19 -9.78
N GLN A 186 -9.97 -0.99 -10.64
CA GLN A 186 -11.40 -0.85 -10.92
C GLN A 186 -12.26 -1.31 -9.73
N GLU A 187 -11.92 -2.44 -9.11
CA GLU A 187 -12.59 -2.91 -7.89
C GLU A 187 -12.49 -1.87 -6.76
N PHE A 188 -11.30 -1.29 -6.62
CA PHE A 188 -11.04 -0.21 -5.67
C PHE A 188 -11.86 1.05 -5.95
N ALA A 189 -11.94 1.48 -7.22
CA ALA A 189 -12.72 2.65 -7.61
C ALA A 189 -14.21 2.48 -7.31
N ALA A 190 -14.75 1.27 -7.50
CA ALA A 190 -16.14 0.97 -7.16
C ALA A 190 -16.43 1.21 -5.67
N VAL A 191 -15.51 0.83 -4.78
CA VAL A 191 -15.63 1.10 -3.33
C VAL A 191 -15.36 2.58 -3.02
N TYR A 192 -14.41 3.22 -3.71
CA TYR A 192 -14.09 4.63 -3.49
C TYR A 192 -15.30 5.56 -3.65
N HIS A 193 -16.10 5.28 -4.67
CA HIS A 193 -17.22 6.12 -5.05
C HIS A 193 -18.50 5.81 -4.27
N GLN A 194 -18.53 4.71 -3.50
CA GLN A 194 -19.59 4.40 -2.55
C GLN A 194 -19.41 5.28 -1.31
N LYS A 195 -20.18 6.37 -1.23
CA LYS A 195 -20.28 7.23 -0.06
C LYS A 195 -21.23 6.65 0.99
#